data_AF-A0A158E9N7-F1
#
_entry.id   AF-A0A158E9N7-F1
#
_cell.length_a   1.000
_cell.length_b   1.000
_cell.length_c   1.000
_cell.angle_alpha   90.00
_cell.angle_beta   90.00
_cell.angle_gamma   90.00
#
_symmetry.space_group_name_H-M   'P 1'
#
loop_
_entity.id
_entity.type
_entity.pdbx_description
1 polymer ?
#
loop_
_entity_poly.entity_id
_entity_poly.type
_entity_poly.pdbx_seq_one_letter_code
_entity_poly.pdbx_strand_id
1 'polypeptide(L)'
;MSLRLIVHRATHEIGGNCIELRAPCGARLLLDVGRPLNATPDASGLLPATLDLHAPVLGVVISHPHQDHYGLLNEIPRDWPIYCGEASAALMRLTQDLTGRGFDQTFCFLKSGVPESIGPFTVTRFLTDHSAFDASMILVECAGRRVLYSGPRRSVKCPHVWSLQNPPVNDRRLSGP
;
A
#
# COMPACT_ATOMS: atom_id res chain seq x y z
N MET A 1 -16.28 14.64 11.67
CA MET A 1 -15.99 13.93 10.40
C MET A 1 -15.00 12.81 10.69
N SER A 2 -15.09 11.66 10.00
CA SER A 2 -14.25 10.46 10.24
C SER A 2 -13.25 10.22 9.11
N LEU A 3 -12.24 9.38 9.36
CA LEU A 3 -11.36 8.81 8.33
C LEU A 3 -12.20 8.12 7.23
N ARG A 4 -11.89 8.39 5.97
CA ARG A 4 -12.49 7.71 4.81
C ARG A 4 -11.46 6.83 4.11
N LEU A 5 -11.90 5.65 3.68
CA LEU A 5 -11.14 4.71 2.86
C LEU A 5 -11.79 4.64 1.49
N ILE A 6 -11.00 4.83 0.44
CA ILE A 6 -11.42 4.80 -0.95
C ILE A 6 -10.59 3.73 -1.65
N VAL A 7 -11.24 2.76 -2.29
CA VAL A 7 -10.55 1.76 -3.10
C VAL A 7 -10.63 2.20 -4.55
N HIS A 8 -9.49 2.62 -5.11
CA HIS A 8 -9.41 2.96 -6.53
C HIS A 8 -9.27 1.69 -7.39
N ARG A 9 -8.49 0.72 -6.89
CA ARG A 9 -8.32 -0.62 -7.49
C ARG A 9 -7.81 -1.60 -6.43
N ALA A 10 -8.43 -2.80 -6.35
CA ALA A 10 -8.01 -3.97 -5.56
C ALA A 10 -9.10 -5.06 -5.45
N THR A 11 -10.37 -4.72 -5.74
CA THR A 11 -11.54 -5.56 -5.38
C THR A 11 -12.08 -6.43 -6.52
N HIS A 12 -11.71 -6.15 -7.77
CA HIS A 12 -12.29 -6.79 -8.96
C HIS A 12 -11.25 -7.37 -9.91
N GLU A 13 -9.96 -7.22 -9.60
CA GLU A 13 -8.85 -7.71 -10.40
C GLU A 13 -7.66 -8.05 -9.51
N ILE A 14 -6.76 -8.90 -10.04
CA ILE A 14 -5.54 -9.28 -9.33
C ILE A 14 -4.44 -8.28 -9.67
N GLY A 15 -3.85 -7.72 -8.62
CA GLY A 15 -2.81 -6.71 -8.73
C GLY A 15 -3.38 -5.32 -9.05
N GLY A 16 -2.49 -4.37 -9.25
CA GLY A 16 -2.90 -2.98 -9.49
C GLY A 16 -3.32 -2.23 -8.23
N ASN A 17 -2.93 -2.69 -7.03
CA ASN A 17 -3.48 -2.18 -5.79
C ASN A 17 -3.29 -0.66 -5.66
N CYS A 18 -4.38 0.05 -5.35
CA CYS A 18 -4.38 1.48 -5.15
C CYS A 18 -5.53 1.87 -4.22
N ILE A 19 -5.19 2.25 -2.99
CA ILE A 19 -6.15 2.61 -1.95
C ILE A 19 -5.79 4.01 -1.43
N GLU A 20 -6.79 4.84 -1.21
CA GLU A 20 -6.62 6.17 -0.62
C GLU A 20 -7.28 6.22 0.76
N LEU A 21 -6.53 6.77 1.73
CA LEU A 21 -7.03 7.16 3.03
C LEU A 21 -7.14 8.68 3.10
N ARG A 22 -8.33 9.19 3.43
CA ARG A 22 -8.60 10.63 3.53
C ARG A 22 -9.01 11.02 4.95
N ALA A 23 -8.18 11.84 5.58
CA ALA A 23 -8.42 12.38 6.92
C ALA A 23 -9.56 13.42 6.91
N PRO A 24 -10.19 13.68 8.08
CA PRO A 24 -11.21 14.72 8.21
C PRO A 24 -10.77 16.12 7.78
N CYS A 25 -9.49 16.46 7.96
CA CYS A 25 -8.90 17.73 7.54
C CYS A 25 -8.62 17.81 6.03
N GLY A 26 -8.92 16.76 5.26
CA GLY A 26 -8.74 16.71 3.82
C GLY A 26 -7.42 16.08 3.35
N ALA A 27 -6.45 15.88 4.26
CA ALA A 27 -5.18 15.23 3.94
C ALA A 27 -5.36 13.81 3.41
N ARG A 28 -4.52 13.41 2.45
CA ARG A 28 -4.60 12.13 1.73
C ARG A 28 -3.31 11.34 1.92
N LEU A 29 -3.44 10.04 2.09
CA LEU A 29 -2.33 9.08 2.11
C LEU A 29 -2.71 7.91 1.20
N LEU A 30 -1.84 7.53 0.28
CA LEU A 30 -2.06 6.37 -0.58
C LEU A 30 -1.38 5.14 0.00
N LEU A 31 -2.02 3.98 -0.20
CA LEU A 31 -1.46 2.66 0.06
C LEU A 31 -1.37 1.94 -1.28
N ASP A 32 -0.13 1.67 -1.68
CA ASP A 32 0.25 1.09 -2.97
C ASP A 32 -0.25 1.88 -4.21
N VAL A 33 0.43 1.62 -5.32
CA VAL A 33 0.19 2.17 -6.66
C VAL A 33 0.70 1.14 -7.67
N GLY A 34 -0.01 0.03 -7.67
CA GLY A 34 0.36 -1.18 -8.38
C GLY A 34 0.04 -1.15 -9.87
N ARG A 35 0.81 -1.91 -10.64
CA ARG A 35 0.50 -2.23 -12.04
C ARG A 35 -0.41 -3.46 -12.11
N PRO A 36 -1.52 -3.45 -12.88
CA PRO A 36 -2.33 -4.65 -13.12
C PRO A 36 -1.49 -5.79 -13.73
N LEU A 37 -1.68 -7.02 -13.25
CA LEU A 37 -0.88 -8.17 -13.71
C LEU A 37 -1.18 -8.60 -15.15
N ASN A 38 -2.35 -8.24 -15.68
CA ASN A 38 -2.76 -8.51 -17.06
C ASN A 38 -2.29 -7.44 -18.06
N ALA A 39 -1.64 -6.36 -17.60
CA ALA A 39 -1.15 -5.31 -18.48
C ALA A 39 0.05 -5.79 -19.30
N THR A 40 0.06 -5.51 -20.61
CA THR A 40 1.21 -5.79 -21.47
C THR A 40 2.42 -4.96 -21.02
N PRO A 41 3.68 -5.37 -21.27
CA PRO A 41 4.85 -4.62 -20.79
C PRO A 41 4.88 -3.13 -21.17
N ASP A 42 4.38 -2.79 -22.36
CA ASP A 42 4.40 -1.42 -22.90
C ASP A 42 3.16 -0.59 -22.55
N ALA A 43 2.18 -1.16 -21.86
CA ALA A 43 0.98 -0.42 -21.48
C ALA A 43 1.30 0.72 -20.50
N SER A 44 0.69 1.87 -20.73
CA SER A 44 0.81 3.11 -19.96
C SER A 44 -0.57 3.72 -19.71
N GLY A 45 -0.66 4.70 -18.81
CA GLY A 45 -1.94 5.31 -18.45
C GLY A 45 -2.84 4.34 -17.69
N LEU A 46 -2.24 3.53 -16.82
CA LEU A 46 -2.90 2.45 -16.10
C LEU A 46 -3.40 2.89 -14.73
N LEU A 47 -3.08 4.12 -14.29
CA LEU A 47 -3.62 4.67 -13.05
C LEU A 47 -5.17 4.67 -13.08
N PRO A 48 -5.84 4.34 -11.97
CA PRO A 48 -7.30 4.41 -11.91
C PRO A 48 -7.80 5.83 -12.20
N ALA A 49 -8.77 5.99 -13.12
CA ALA A 49 -9.32 7.30 -13.48
C ALA A 49 -9.96 8.05 -12.29
N THR A 50 -10.32 7.32 -11.22
CA THR A 50 -10.84 7.89 -9.98
C THR A 50 -9.78 8.51 -9.07
N LEU A 51 -8.49 8.27 -9.32
CA LEU A 51 -7.39 8.83 -8.54
C LEU A 51 -7.11 10.26 -9.00
N ASP A 52 -7.33 11.23 -8.11
CA ASP A 52 -7.02 12.63 -8.38
C ASP A 52 -5.52 12.89 -8.23
N LEU A 53 -4.86 13.16 -9.36
CA LEU A 53 -3.43 13.48 -9.46
C LEU A 53 -3.12 14.97 -9.25
N HIS A 54 -4.13 15.84 -9.29
CA HIS A 54 -3.96 17.28 -9.13
C HIS A 54 -4.04 17.71 -7.66
N ALA A 55 -4.79 16.97 -6.84
CA ALA A 55 -4.76 17.17 -5.41
C ALA A 55 -3.49 16.54 -4.80
N PRO A 56 -2.79 17.23 -3.89
CA PRO A 56 -1.60 16.67 -3.26
C PRO A 56 -1.95 15.48 -2.35
N VAL A 57 -0.99 14.58 -2.18
CA VAL A 57 -1.01 13.53 -1.15
C VAL A 57 0.20 13.74 -0.24
N LEU A 58 0.07 13.33 1.02
CA LEU A 58 1.20 13.36 1.95
C LEU A 58 2.26 12.31 1.64
N GLY A 59 1.88 11.28 0.88
CA GLY A 59 2.78 10.28 0.35
C GLY A 59 2.05 9.01 -0.07
N VAL A 60 2.85 8.09 -0.60
CA VAL A 60 2.44 6.76 -1.01
C VAL A 60 3.20 5.75 -0.17
N VAL A 61 2.48 4.94 0.61
CA VAL A 61 3.09 3.87 1.40
C VAL A 61 3.07 2.59 0.59
N ILE A 62 4.25 2.04 0.28
CA ILE A 62 4.41 0.78 -0.44
C ILE A 62 4.55 -0.37 0.55
N SER A 63 3.69 -1.38 0.41
CA SER A 63 3.65 -2.54 1.30
C SER A 63 4.79 -3.53 1.05
N HIS A 64 5.14 -3.78 -0.22
CA HIS A 64 6.23 -4.69 -0.61
C HIS A 64 6.64 -4.50 -2.09
N PRO A 65 7.85 -4.97 -2.48
CA PRO A 65 8.44 -4.66 -3.78
C PRO A 65 8.00 -5.61 -4.91
N HIS A 66 6.69 -5.90 -5.05
CA HIS A 66 6.15 -6.48 -6.29
C HIS A 66 5.54 -5.40 -7.19
N GLN A 67 5.65 -5.58 -8.51
CA GLN A 67 5.16 -4.62 -9.52
C GLN A 67 3.66 -4.33 -9.39
N ASP A 68 2.87 -5.25 -8.88
CA ASP A 68 1.44 -5.05 -8.64
C ASP A 68 1.12 -4.24 -7.38
N HIS A 69 2.13 -3.70 -6.71
CA HIS A 69 2.03 -2.78 -5.58
C HIS A 69 2.78 -1.45 -5.80
N TYR A 70 3.83 -1.41 -6.61
CA TYR A 70 4.58 -0.16 -6.90
C TYR A 70 4.70 0.18 -8.39
N GLY A 71 4.28 -0.70 -9.29
CA GLY A 71 4.65 -0.66 -10.71
C GLY A 71 4.13 0.55 -11.49
N LEU A 72 3.26 1.39 -10.90
CA LEU A 72 2.80 2.65 -11.50
C LEU A 72 3.41 3.89 -10.84
N LEU A 73 4.46 3.75 -10.02
CA LEU A 73 5.20 4.87 -9.42
C LEU A 73 5.71 5.89 -10.46
N ASN A 74 6.04 5.45 -11.68
CA ASN A 74 6.47 6.35 -12.76
C ASN A 74 5.32 7.09 -13.47
N GLU A 75 4.06 6.78 -13.14
CA GLU A 75 2.88 7.46 -13.69
C GLU A 75 2.29 8.50 -12.71
N ILE A 76 2.69 8.49 -11.44
CA ILE A 76 2.24 9.48 -10.43
C ILE A 76 3.15 10.72 -10.40
N PRO A 77 2.68 11.84 -9.82
CA PRO A 77 3.50 13.04 -9.67
C PRO A 77 4.85 12.78 -8.97
N ARG A 78 5.90 13.43 -9.47
CA ARG A 78 7.29 13.22 -9.02
C ARG A 78 7.56 13.76 -7.62
N ASP A 79 6.76 14.73 -7.18
CA ASP A 79 6.83 15.37 -5.87
C ASP A 79 6.12 14.57 -4.76
N TRP A 80 5.42 13.48 -5.10
CA TRP A 80 4.79 12.62 -4.10
C TRP A 80 5.85 11.73 -3.42
N PRO A 81 6.06 11.85 -2.10
CA PRO A 81 7.06 11.05 -1.40
C PRO A 81 6.61 9.60 -1.25
N ILE A 82 7.56 8.67 -1.34
CA ILE A 82 7.33 7.23 -1.25
C ILE A 82 7.83 6.72 0.08
N TYR A 83 6.95 6.10 0.87
CA TYR A 83 7.27 5.51 2.16
C TYR A 83 7.31 3.99 2.06
N CYS A 84 8.43 3.37 2.40
CA CYS A 84 8.55 1.91 2.40
C CYS A 84 9.68 1.45 3.32
N GLY A 85 9.90 0.14 3.43
CA GLY A 85 11.14 -0.36 4.03
C GLY A 85 12.36 -0.08 3.14
N GLU A 86 13.53 0.03 3.74
CA GLU A 86 14.78 0.36 3.04
C GLU A 86 15.17 -0.72 2.02
N ALA A 87 15.02 -2.00 2.39
CA ALA A 87 15.31 -3.10 1.48
C ALA A 87 14.27 -3.19 0.34
N SER A 88 13.00 -2.88 0.62
CA SER A 88 11.98 -2.73 -0.42
C SER A 88 12.37 -1.64 -1.42
N ALA A 89 12.86 -0.49 -0.95
CA ALA A 89 13.33 0.59 -1.82
C ALA A 89 14.50 0.15 -2.71
N ALA A 90 15.48 -0.54 -2.13
CA ALA A 90 16.63 -1.05 -2.87
C ALA A 90 16.21 -2.03 -4.00
N LEU A 91 15.30 -2.95 -3.70
CA LEU A 91 14.78 -3.92 -4.69
C LEU A 91 13.95 -3.25 -5.79
N MET A 92 13.11 -2.28 -5.44
CA MET A 92 12.34 -1.51 -6.43
C MET A 92 13.28 -0.75 -7.38
N ARG A 93 14.29 -0.06 -6.84
CA ARG A 93 15.29 0.67 -7.65
C ARG A 93 16.06 -0.25 -8.58
N LEU A 94 16.60 -1.35 -8.05
CA LEU A 94 17.30 -2.36 -8.85
C LEU A 94 16.43 -2.89 -9.99
N THR A 95 15.16 -3.18 -9.71
CA THR A 95 14.23 -3.69 -10.73
C THR A 95 14.00 -2.65 -11.84
N GLN A 96 13.83 -1.37 -11.49
CA GLN A 96 13.66 -0.33 -12.49
C GLN A 96 14.95 -0.09 -13.29
N ASP A 97 16.11 -0.06 -12.64
CA ASP A 97 17.41 0.17 -13.29
C ASP A 97 17.67 -0.89 -14.37
N LEU A 98 17.32 -2.17 -14.10
CA LEU A 98 17.40 -3.26 -15.08
C LEU A 98 16.50 -3.05 -16.31
N THR A 99 15.42 -2.30 -16.16
CA THR A 99 14.51 -1.93 -17.26
C THR A 99 14.86 -0.59 -17.91
N GLY A 100 15.99 0.02 -17.54
CA GLY A 100 16.42 1.33 -18.03
C GLY A 100 15.51 2.47 -17.55
N ARG A 101 14.77 2.26 -16.45
CA ARG A 101 13.86 3.23 -15.84
C ARG A 101 14.40 3.58 -14.45
N GLY A 102 14.17 4.81 -14.00
CA GLY A 102 14.48 5.24 -12.63
C GLY A 102 13.21 5.63 -11.89
N PHE A 103 13.36 6.02 -10.63
CA PHE A 103 12.32 6.77 -9.91
C PHE A 103 12.83 8.17 -9.63
N ASP A 104 11.97 9.16 -9.86
CA ASP A 104 12.28 10.57 -9.57
C ASP A 104 11.77 11.01 -8.20
N GLN A 105 10.94 10.18 -7.56
CA GLN A 105 10.35 10.47 -6.26
C GLN A 105 11.36 10.34 -5.12
N THR A 106 11.13 11.12 -4.06
CA THR A 106 11.87 10.99 -2.81
C THR A 106 11.40 9.76 -2.05
N PHE A 107 12.32 8.88 -1.64
CA PHE A 107 12.03 7.73 -0.79
C PHE A 107 12.31 8.06 0.69
N CYS A 108 11.36 7.72 1.55
CA CYS A 108 11.41 7.83 3.00
C CYS A 108 11.26 6.44 3.63
N PHE A 109 12.06 6.12 4.64
CA PHE A 109 12.15 4.77 5.17
C PHE A 109 11.36 4.58 6.46
N LEU A 110 10.48 3.57 6.49
CA LEU A 110 9.71 3.16 7.65
C LEU A 110 10.35 1.94 8.32
N LYS A 111 10.69 2.08 9.60
CA LYS A 111 11.18 0.96 10.42
C LYS A 111 10.01 0.07 10.85
N SER A 112 10.23 -1.25 10.82
CA SER A 112 9.21 -2.20 11.28
C SER A 112 8.96 -2.06 12.78
N GLY A 113 7.69 -2.08 13.18
CA GLY A 113 7.22 -1.96 14.55
C GLY A 113 7.29 -0.55 15.14
N VAL A 114 7.80 0.43 14.39
CA VAL A 114 7.95 1.82 14.85
C VAL A 114 6.84 2.66 14.23
N PRO A 115 5.97 3.29 15.04
CA PRO A 115 4.99 4.24 14.56
C PRO A 115 5.66 5.53 14.09
N GLU A 116 5.34 5.97 12.88
CA GLU A 116 5.85 7.20 12.28
C GLU A 116 4.69 8.13 11.91
N SER A 117 4.87 9.43 12.10
CA SER A 117 3.84 10.42 11.77
C SER A 117 3.99 10.92 10.33
N ILE A 118 2.91 10.83 9.57
CA ILE A 118 2.78 11.40 8.22
C ILE A 118 1.57 12.33 8.23
N GLY A 119 1.78 13.60 8.57
CA GLY A 119 0.70 14.56 8.82
C GLY A 119 -0.25 14.07 9.92
N PRO A 120 -1.58 13.99 9.68
CA PRO A 120 -2.56 13.53 10.67
C PRO A 120 -2.64 11.99 10.79
N PHE A 121 -1.79 11.25 10.08
CA PHE A 121 -1.75 9.79 10.10
C PHE A 121 -0.57 9.31 10.95
N THR A 122 -0.80 8.30 11.78
CA THR A 122 0.26 7.48 12.36
C THR A 122 0.34 6.19 11.56
N VAL A 123 1.51 5.90 11.00
CA VAL A 123 1.75 4.73 10.14
C VAL A 123 2.76 3.82 10.82
N THR A 124 2.40 2.56 11.00
CA THR A 124 3.28 1.53 11.56
C THR A 124 3.39 0.38 10.58
N ARG A 125 4.62 0.08 10.16
CA ARG A 125 4.94 -1.07 9.30
C ARG A 125 5.16 -2.32 10.14
N PHE A 126 4.62 -3.46 9.75
CA PHE A 126 4.88 -4.75 10.40
C PHE A 126 5.34 -5.75 9.36
N LEU A 127 6.56 -6.28 9.50
CA LEU A 127 7.06 -7.34 8.64
C LEU A 127 6.07 -8.51 8.57
N THR A 128 5.92 -9.08 7.38
CA THR A 128 5.02 -10.21 7.14
C THR A 128 5.64 -11.22 6.18
N ASP A 129 5.22 -12.47 6.30
CA ASP A 129 5.66 -13.55 5.41
C ASP A 129 4.98 -13.41 4.04
N HIS A 130 5.82 -13.22 3.01
CA HIS A 130 5.42 -13.12 1.62
C HIS A 130 6.58 -13.53 0.72
N SER A 131 6.35 -13.66 -0.59
CA SER A 131 7.42 -14.00 -1.54
C SER A 131 8.42 -12.86 -1.78
N ALA A 132 8.06 -11.62 -1.43
CA ALA A 132 8.94 -10.47 -1.52
C ALA A 132 9.68 -10.23 -0.19
N PHE A 133 10.99 -10.03 -0.25
CA PHE A 133 11.75 -9.61 0.92
C PHE A 133 11.27 -8.25 1.42
N ASP A 134 11.30 -8.06 2.75
CA ASP A 134 10.88 -6.82 3.43
C ASP A 134 9.39 -6.46 3.26
N ALA A 135 8.56 -7.43 2.83
CA ALA A 135 7.12 -7.27 2.74
C ALA A 135 6.48 -6.97 4.10
N SER A 136 5.43 -6.15 4.09
CA SER A 136 4.82 -5.69 5.33
C SER A 136 3.32 -5.46 5.26
N MET A 137 2.67 -5.67 6.40
CA MET A 137 1.38 -5.06 6.70
C MET A 137 1.59 -3.60 7.11
N ILE A 138 0.61 -2.75 6.82
CA ILE A 138 0.63 -1.33 7.17
C ILE A 138 -0.58 -1.04 8.07
N LEU A 139 -0.32 -0.62 9.32
CA LEU A 139 -1.35 -0.08 10.20
C LEU A 139 -1.36 1.44 10.05
N VAL A 140 -2.52 2.00 9.75
CA VAL A 140 -2.74 3.45 9.71
C VAL A 140 -3.77 3.85 10.76
N GLU A 141 -3.40 4.79 11.62
CA GLU A 141 -4.27 5.37 12.64
C GLU A 141 -4.53 6.84 12.31
N CYS A 142 -5.80 7.27 12.35
CA CYS A 142 -6.18 8.67 12.15
C CYS A 142 -7.59 8.90 12.69
N ALA A 143 -7.81 10.06 13.34
CA ALA A 143 -9.13 10.46 13.86
C ALA A 143 -9.82 9.38 14.72
N GLY A 144 -9.05 8.71 15.60
CA GLY A 144 -9.54 7.64 16.47
C GLY A 144 -9.92 6.33 15.75
N ARG A 145 -9.62 6.22 14.45
CA ARG A 145 -9.82 5.01 13.64
C ARG A 145 -8.50 4.33 13.36
N ARG A 146 -8.55 3.01 13.16
CA ARG A 146 -7.41 2.16 12.80
C ARG A 146 -7.76 1.35 11.57
N VAL A 147 -6.90 1.39 10.55
CA VAL A 147 -7.02 0.62 9.31
C VAL A 147 -5.77 -0.24 9.19
N LEU A 148 -5.93 -1.56 9.18
CA LEU A 148 -4.84 -2.48 8.89
C LEU A 148 -4.92 -2.92 7.43
N TYR A 149 -3.96 -2.47 6.63
CA TYR A 149 -3.74 -2.98 5.29
C TYR A 149 -2.80 -4.18 5.35
N SER A 150 -3.37 -5.37 5.17
CA SER A 150 -2.72 -6.64 5.47
C SER A 150 -1.74 -7.13 4.40
N GLY A 151 -1.88 -6.62 3.16
CA GLY A 151 -1.19 -7.15 1.99
C GLY A 151 -1.51 -8.63 1.69
N PRO A 152 -1.05 -9.16 0.55
CA PRO A 152 -1.00 -10.60 0.33
C PRO A 152 -0.03 -11.26 1.33
N ARG A 153 -0.40 -12.43 1.86
CA ARG A 153 0.42 -13.20 2.81
C ARG A 153 0.52 -14.66 2.39
N ARG A 154 1.68 -15.28 2.64
CA ARG A 154 1.98 -16.65 2.21
C ARG A 154 1.42 -17.73 3.16
N SER A 155 0.98 -17.34 4.36
CA SER A 155 0.43 -18.25 5.37
C SER A 155 -0.92 -17.74 5.91
N VAL A 156 -1.95 -18.58 5.73
CA VAL A 156 -3.41 -18.43 5.96
C VAL A 156 -4.19 -17.86 4.78
N LYS A 157 -4.92 -18.77 4.09
CA LYS A 157 -5.90 -18.52 3.04
C LYS A 157 -7.02 -17.60 3.55
N CYS A 158 -6.93 -16.27 3.35
CA CYS A 158 -8.05 -15.32 3.20
C CYS A 158 -7.53 -13.87 3.21
N PRO A 159 -7.71 -13.06 2.16
CA PRO A 159 -7.56 -11.62 2.30
C PRO A 159 -8.67 -11.11 3.24
N HIS A 160 -8.29 -10.56 4.39
CA HIS A 160 -9.22 -10.00 5.36
C HIS A 160 -8.81 -8.56 5.67
N VAL A 161 -9.75 -7.64 5.48
CA VAL A 161 -9.68 -6.27 5.99
C VAL A 161 -10.28 -6.29 7.39
N TRP A 162 -9.47 -6.01 8.41
CA TRP A 162 -9.95 -5.93 9.80
C TRP A 162 -10.27 -4.48 10.19
N SER A 163 -11.48 -4.26 10.72
CA SER A 163 -11.81 -3.10 11.53
C SER A 163 -11.84 -3.53 12.99
N LEU A 164 -11.01 -2.92 13.84
CA LEU A 164 -10.92 -3.25 15.28
C LEU A 164 -12.22 -2.97 16.06
N GLN A 165 -13.23 -2.36 15.43
CA GLN A 165 -14.52 -2.09 16.06
C GLN A 165 -15.51 -3.26 15.97
N ASN A 166 -15.20 -4.33 15.22
CA ASN A 166 -15.98 -5.57 15.17
C ASN A 166 -15.05 -6.76 14.87
N PRO A 167 -14.37 -7.34 15.87
CA PRO A 167 -13.63 -8.58 15.67
C PRO A 167 -14.62 -9.74 15.40
N PRO A 168 -14.41 -10.60 14.38
CA PRO A 168 -15.18 -11.83 14.23
C PRO A 168 -15.13 -12.66 15.51
N VAL A 169 -16.32 -13.10 15.94
CA VAL A 169 -16.48 -14.06 17.01
C VAL A 169 -15.77 -15.35 16.59
N ASN A 170 -15.00 -15.88 17.51
CA ASN A 170 -14.17 -17.07 17.37
C ASN A 170 -15.01 -18.28 16.89
N ASP A 171 -15.11 -18.53 15.58
CA ASP A 171 -15.71 -19.76 15.05
C ASP A 171 -14.68 -20.88 15.21
N ARG A 172 -14.79 -21.60 16.32
CA ARG A 172 -14.11 -22.88 16.53
C ARG A 172 -14.69 -23.91 15.56
N ARG A 173 -14.27 -23.85 14.30
CA ARG A 173 -14.43 -24.94 13.33
C ARG A 173 -13.14 -25.15 12.54
N LEU A 174 -12.07 -25.39 13.28
CA LEU A 174 -10.91 -26.14 12.79
C LEU A 174 -10.52 -27.14 13.87
N SER A 175 -11.44 -28.07 14.14
CA SER A 175 -11.10 -29.35 14.74
C SER A 175 -11.60 -30.43 13.79
N GLY A 176 -10.66 -31.14 13.18
CA GLY A 176 -10.91 -32.44 12.59
C GLY A 176 -9.77 -32.87 11.68
N PRO A 177 -9.65 -34.18 11.44
CA PRO A 177 -9.64 -35.28 12.40
C PRO A 177 -8.25 -35.51 13.03
#